data_AF-A0A1T1D1M1-F1
#
_entry.id   AF-A0A1T1D1M1-F1
#
_cell.length_a   1.000
_cell.length_b   1.000
_cell.length_c   1.000
_cell.angle_alpha   90.00
_cell.angle_beta   90.00
_cell.angle_gamma   90.00
#
_symmetry.space_group_name_H-M   'P 1'
#
loop_
_entity.id
_entity.type
_entity.pdbx_description
1 polymer ?
#
loop_
_entity_poly.entity_id
_entity_poly.type
_entity_poly.pdbx_seq_one_letter_code
_entity_poly.pdbx_strand_id
1 'polypeptide(L)'
;MLQLIPANTWNFVWVVDFPLLAWNKEDQRLEALHHPFCAPHPADVHNLAQARAQAYDLVLNGLEVAGGSLRIHSATLQQQVLEAMGFSPEEARRQFGFLTGGEPLQQDLTSLCQALAPLAIPRHLETSGVAPLSGAFEWITLSPKRHHPPNRLCWLAAMNSKW
;
A
#
# COMPACT_ATOMS: atom_id res chain seq x y z
N MET A 1 10.68 20.76 33.34
CA MET A 1 10.58 20.22 31.97
C MET A 1 11.87 20.60 31.23
N LEU A 2 12.51 19.68 30.50
CA LEU A 2 13.93 19.80 30.14
C LEU A 2 14.26 20.62 28.87
N GLN A 3 13.27 21.16 28.16
CA GLN A 3 13.44 22.03 26.97
C GLN A 3 14.33 21.45 25.84
N LEU A 4 14.41 20.11 25.72
CA LEU A 4 15.29 19.42 24.76
C LEU A 4 14.83 19.49 23.29
N ILE A 5 13.63 20.01 23.02
CA ILE A 5 13.06 20.14 21.67
C ILE A 5 12.91 21.63 21.36
N PRO A 6 13.67 22.18 20.39
CA PRO A 6 13.53 23.58 19.97
C PRO A 6 12.13 23.89 19.43
N ALA A 7 11.54 25.00 19.88
CA ALA A 7 10.27 25.48 19.35
C ALA A 7 10.37 25.87 17.86
N ASN A 8 9.23 25.90 17.16
CA ASN A 8 9.09 26.36 15.77
C ASN A 8 10.00 25.67 14.73
N THR A 9 10.51 24.48 15.05
CA THR A 9 11.42 23.70 14.17
C THR A 9 10.66 22.55 13.51
N TRP A 10 10.97 22.26 12.24
CA TRP A 10 10.34 21.19 11.44
C TRP A 10 11.37 20.11 11.08
N ASN A 11 11.38 19.02 11.83
CA ASN A 11 12.30 17.90 11.61
C ASN A 11 11.57 16.80 10.83
N PHE A 12 11.90 16.65 9.56
CA PHE A 12 11.41 15.57 8.70
C PHE A 12 12.41 14.41 8.64
N VAL A 13 11.91 13.17 8.69
CA VAL A 13 12.70 11.96 8.42
C VAL A 13 11.87 10.97 7.62
N TRP A 14 12.52 10.28 6.68
CA TRP A 14 11.95 9.10 6.02
C TRP A 14 12.34 7.85 6.80
N VAL A 15 11.36 7.07 7.21
CA VAL A 15 11.56 5.71 7.73
C VAL A 15 11.35 4.75 6.56
N VAL A 16 12.27 3.79 6.42
CA VAL A 16 12.35 2.81 5.32
C VAL A 16 12.85 1.47 5.86
N ASP A 17 12.97 0.44 5.01
CA ASP A 17 13.50 -0.88 5.37
C ASP A 17 12.72 -1.60 6.49
N PHE A 18 11.44 -1.26 6.66
CA PHE A 18 10.49 -1.96 7.53
C PHE A 18 10.44 -3.47 7.23
N PRO A 19 10.12 -4.35 8.21
CA PRO A 19 9.75 -5.73 7.92
C PRO A 19 8.53 -5.81 7.00
N LEU A 20 8.53 -6.75 6.05
CA LEU A 20 7.36 -7.09 5.25
C LEU A 20 6.27 -7.74 6.10
N LEU A 21 6.69 -8.74 6.89
CA LEU A 21 5.84 -9.56 7.74
C LEU A 21 6.27 -9.44 9.21
N ALA A 22 5.32 -9.60 10.12
CA ALA A 22 5.51 -9.68 11.57
C ALA A 22 4.79 -10.91 12.14
N TRP A 23 5.23 -11.42 13.29
CA TRP A 23 4.56 -12.57 13.93
C TRP A 23 3.41 -12.13 14.84
N ASN A 24 2.18 -12.44 14.42
CA ASN A 24 0.98 -12.26 15.22
C ASN A 24 0.86 -13.42 16.24
N LYS A 25 0.81 -13.08 17.53
CA LYS A 25 0.71 -14.07 18.63
C LYS A 25 -0.71 -14.55 18.91
N GLU A 26 -1.73 -13.83 18.45
CA GLU A 26 -3.14 -14.17 18.67
C GLU A 26 -3.60 -15.13 17.57
N ASP A 27 -3.33 -14.80 16.31
CA ASP A 27 -3.61 -15.65 15.14
C ASP A 27 -2.58 -16.78 14.92
N GLN A 28 -1.44 -16.77 15.62
CA GLN A 28 -0.34 -17.73 15.46
C GLN A 28 0.19 -17.84 14.01
N ARG A 29 0.31 -16.70 13.31
CA ARG A 29 0.76 -16.62 11.91
C ARG A 29 1.58 -15.37 11.63
N LEU A 30 2.16 -15.30 10.43
CA LEU A 30 2.77 -14.07 9.93
C LEU A 30 1.69 -13.15 9.33
N GLU A 31 1.67 -11.90 9.78
CA GLU A 31 0.81 -10.83 9.25
C GLU A 31 1.64 -9.78 8.50
N ALA A 32 1.03 -9.05 7.58
CA ALA A 32 1.73 -8.01 6.81
C ALA A 32 1.72 -6.68 7.57
N LEU A 33 2.91 -6.10 7.81
CA LEU A 33 3.06 -4.94 8.70
C LEU A 33 2.42 -3.65 8.14
N HIS A 34 2.21 -3.57 6.83
CA HIS A 34 1.49 -2.47 6.15
C HIS A 34 0.22 -2.97 5.46
N HIS A 35 0.37 -3.88 4.50
CA HIS A 35 -0.72 -4.55 3.77
C HIS A 35 -0.15 -5.73 2.95
N PRO A 36 -0.93 -6.80 2.67
CA PRO A 36 -0.44 -8.00 1.98
C PRO A 36 0.06 -7.78 0.54
N PHE A 37 -0.27 -6.64 -0.07
CA PHE A 37 0.14 -6.28 -1.44
C PHE A 37 1.48 -5.52 -1.52
N CYS A 38 2.23 -5.42 -0.42
CA CYS A 38 3.51 -4.70 -0.37
C CYS A 38 4.63 -5.51 -1.02
N ALA A 39 5.44 -4.89 -1.87
CA ALA A 39 6.56 -5.57 -2.51
C ALA A 39 7.68 -5.89 -1.50
N PRO A 40 8.20 -7.14 -1.46
CA PRO A 40 9.46 -7.44 -0.79
C PRO A 40 10.64 -6.74 -1.48
N HIS A 41 11.64 -6.35 -0.71
CA HIS A 41 12.90 -5.85 -1.24
C HIS A 41 13.58 -6.94 -2.12
N PRO A 42 14.03 -6.64 -3.36
CA PRO A 42 14.42 -7.67 -4.32
C PRO A 42 15.54 -8.62 -3.88
N ALA A 43 16.47 -8.17 -3.03
CA ALA A 43 17.53 -9.04 -2.50
C ALA A 43 17.02 -10.05 -1.46
N ASP A 44 15.86 -9.80 -0.87
CA ASP A 44 15.34 -10.46 0.33
C ASP A 44 14.25 -11.50 -0.01
N VAL A 45 13.80 -11.55 -1.27
CA VAL A 45 12.72 -12.43 -1.78
C VAL A 45 12.95 -13.92 -1.47
N HIS A 46 14.21 -14.32 -1.25
CA HIS A 46 14.59 -15.67 -0.84
C HIS A 46 14.08 -16.09 0.56
N ASN A 47 13.67 -15.13 1.41
CA ASN A 47 13.12 -15.40 2.74
C ASN A 47 12.04 -14.35 3.11
N LEU A 48 10.84 -14.50 2.57
CA LEU A 48 9.72 -13.55 2.77
C LEU A 48 9.33 -13.32 4.24
N ALA A 49 9.59 -14.29 5.13
CA ALA A 49 9.34 -14.18 6.58
C ALA A 49 10.30 -13.21 7.31
N GLN A 50 11.42 -12.85 6.69
CA GLN A 50 12.40 -11.89 7.21
C GLN A 50 12.71 -10.77 6.21
N ALA A 51 12.01 -10.72 5.08
CA ALA A 51 12.25 -9.75 4.03
C ALA A 51 11.84 -8.34 4.47
N ARG A 52 12.60 -7.34 4.02
CA ARG A 52 12.17 -5.94 4.13
C ARG A 52 11.07 -5.63 3.12
N ALA A 53 10.16 -4.75 3.50
CA ALA A 53 9.19 -4.13 2.62
C ALA A 53 9.83 -3.01 1.80
N GLN A 54 9.40 -2.84 0.55
CA GLN A 54 9.58 -1.59 -0.20
C GLN A 54 8.52 -0.55 0.22
N ALA A 55 8.43 -0.31 1.52
CA ALA A 55 7.54 0.66 2.17
C ALA A 55 8.34 1.83 2.75
N TYR A 56 7.69 2.98 2.89
CA TYR A 56 8.31 4.23 3.32
C TYR A 56 7.30 5.18 3.97
N ASP A 57 7.68 5.75 5.12
CA ASP A 57 6.86 6.72 5.86
C ASP A 57 7.60 8.03 6.07
N LEU A 58 6.91 9.15 5.88
CA LEU A 58 7.37 10.49 6.23
C LEU A 58 6.91 10.82 7.65
N VAL A 59 7.87 11.02 8.54
CA VAL A 59 7.64 11.46 9.92
C VAL A 59 8.08 12.91 10.08
N LEU A 60 7.21 13.73 10.69
CA LEU A 60 7.45 15.13 11.03
C LEU A 60 7.38 15.31 12.56
N ASN A 61 8.49 15.70 13.20
CA ASN A 61 8.57 15.93 14.64
C ASN A 61 8.04 14.76 15.51
N GLY A 62 8.15 13.53 15.02
CA GLY A 62 7.67 12.32 15.72
C GLY A 62 6.23 11.90 15.39
N LEU A 63 5.54 12.60 14.48
CA LEU A 63 4.22 12.21 13.95
C LEU A 63 4.36 11.71 12.51
N GLU A 64 3.75 10.58 12.17
CA GLU A 64 3.58 10.17 10.77
C GLU A 64 2.69 11.19 10.04
N VAL A 65 3.08 11.61 8.83
CA VAL A 65 2.32 12.57 8.01
C VAL A 65 2.04 12.10 6.58
N ALA A 66 2.74 11.06 6.09
CA ALA A 66 2.40 10.38 4.83
C ALA A 66 3.15 9.05 4.68
N GLY A 67 2.43 7.96 4.45
CA GLY A 67 3.00 6.66 4.04
C GLY A 67 2.92 6.32 2.55
N GLY A 68 3.57 5.21 2.19
CA GLY A 68 3.52 4.60 0.86
C GLY A 68 4.30 3.30 0.74
N SER A 69 4.09 2.59 -0.37
CA SER A 69 4.84 1.36 -0.70
C SER A 69 4.80 1.07 -2.19
N LEU A 70 5.79 0.32 -2.69
CA LEU A 70 5.69 -0.34 -3.99
C LEU A 70 4.77 -1.57 -3.86
N ARG A 71 3.95 -1.83 -4.88
CA ARG A 71 2.98 -2.92 -4.88
C ARG A 71 3.47 -4.12 -5.70
N ILE A 72 3.11 -5.33 -5.26
CA ILE A 72 3.38 -6.56 -6.00
C ILE A 72 2.55 -6.55 -7.29
N HIS A 73 3.23 -6.72 -8.43
CA HIS A 73 2.62 -6.82 -9.76
C HIS A 73 2.80 -8.21 -10.40
N SER A 74 3.47 -9.14 -9.71
CA SER A 74 3.63 -10.54 -10.12
C SER A 74 2.67 -11.41 -9.32
N ALA A 75 1.72 -12.07 -10.00
CA ALA A 75 0.76 -12.96 -9.34
C ALA A 75 1.45 -14.11 -8.58
N THR A 76 2.54 -14.65 -9.12
CA THR A 76 3.36 -15.69 -8.47
C THR A 76 3.96 -15.18 -7.15
N LEU A 77 4.53 -13.97 -7.15
CA LEU A 77 5.10 -13.38 -5.93
C LEU A 77 4.03 -13.02 -4.90
N GLN A 78 2.85 -12.59 -5.36
CA GLN A 78 1.72 -12.29 -4.48
C GLN A 78 1.18 -13.55 -3.81
N GLN A 79 1.12 -14.67 -4.54
CA GLN A 79 0.78 -15.97 -3.98
C GLN A 79 1.82 -16.42 -2.95
N GLN A 80 3.13 -16.31 -3.24
CA GLN A 80 4.21 -16.66 -2.31
C GLN A 80 4.15 -15.85 -0.99
N VAL A 81 3.81 -14.56 -1.05
CA VAL A 81 3.63 -13.72 0.15
C VAL A 81 2.42 -14.16 0.98
N LEU A 82 1.31 -14.55 0.34
CA LEU A 82 0.11 -15.03 1.05
C LEU A 82 0.30 -16.44 1.63
N GLU A 83 1.03 -17.32 0.93
CA GLU A 83 1.45 -18.62 1.44
C GLU A 83 2.40 -18.46 2.66
N ALA A 84 3.30 -17.46 2.63
CA ALA A 84 4.14 -17.11 3.79
C ALA A 84 3.33 -16.53 4.97
N MET A 85 2.20 -15.87 4.71
CA MET A 85 1.22 -15.45 5.74
C MET A 85 0.32 -16.62 6.24
N GLY A 86 0.48 -17.82 5.71
CA GLY A 86 -0.26 -19.02 6.11
C GLY A 86 -1.62 -19.21 5.44
N PHE A 87 -1.97 -18.44 4.40
CA PHE A 87 -3.18 -18.71 3.61
C PHE A 87 -2.98 -19.92 2.70
N SER A 88 -3.94 -20.86 2.69
CA SER A 88 -3.98 -21.87 1.63
C SER A 88 -4.34 -21.25 0.27
N PRO A 89 -3.99 -21.89 -0.87
CA PRO A 89 -4.38 -21.41 -2.19
C PRO A 89 -5.90 -21.28 -2.41
N GLU A 90 -6.73 -22.00 -1.64
CA GLU A 90 -8.19 -21.85 -1.72
C GLU A 90 -8.68 -20.65 -0.90
N GLU A 91 -8.19 -20.45 0.33
CA GLU A 91 -8.51 -19.26 1.13
C GLU A 91 -8.03 -17.98 0.45
N ALA A 92 -6.81 -18.00 -0.11
CA ALA A 92 -6.28 -16.89 -0.88
C ALA A 92 -7.16 -16.53 -2.08
N ARG A 93 -7.71 -17.52 -2.81
CA ARG A 93 -8.64 -17.30 -3.94
C ARG A 93 -10.05 -16.90 -3.49
N ARG A 94 -10.50 -17.34 -2.31
CA ARG A 94 -11.79 -16.96 -1.72
C ARG A 94 -11.77 -15.54 -1.16
N GLN A 95 -10.64 -15.09 -0.61
CA GLN A 95 -10.50 -13.77 -0.02
C GLN A 95 -9.96 -12.72 -1.01
N PHE A 96 -9.13 -13.12 -1.99
CA PHE A 96 -8.43 -12.19 -2.87
C PHE A 96 -8.58 -12.57 -4.36
N GLY A 97 -9.39 -11.79 -5.08
CA GLY A 97 -9.46 -11.82 -6.54
C GLY A 97 -8.54 -10.74 -7.14
N PHE A 98 -7.34 -11.13 -7.58
CA PHE A 98 -6.30 -10.17 -7.96
C PHE A 98 -6.50 -9.51 -9.33
N LEU A 99 -6.47 -8.17 -9.36
CA LEU A 99 -6.24 -7.36 -10.57
C LEU A 99 -5.03 -6.46 -10.32
N THR A 100 -3.83 -6.93 -10.70
CA THR A 100 -2.57 -6.20 -10.51
C THR A 100 -2.31 -5.22 -11.65
N GLY A 101 -2.45 -3.92 -11.37
CA GLY A 101 -2.05 -2.83 -12.28
C GLY A 101 -1.26 -1.75 -11.53
N GLY A 102 -0.06 -1.44 -12.01
CA GLY A 102 0.80 -0.39 -11.45
C GLY A 102 0.54 1.02 -12.02
N GLU A 103 -0.23 1.10 -13.10
CA GLU A 103 -0.55 2.35 -13.81
C GLU A 103 -1.94 2.87 -13.44
N PRO A 104 -2.20 4.19 -13.56
CA PRO A 104 -3.56 4.73 -13.51
C PRO A 104 -4.42 4.09 -14.60
N LEU A 105 -5.50 3.42 -14.22
CA LEU A 105 -6.33 2.66 -15.16
C LEU A 105 -7.25 3.62 -15.91
N GLN A 106 -6.81 4.02 -17.11
CA GLN A 106 -7.49 4.96 -18.01
C GLN A 106 -8.61 4.31 -18.86
N GLN A 107 -8.99 3.07 -18.55
CA GLN A 107 -9.93 2.27 -19.34
C GLN A 107 -11.22 1.98 -18.56
N ASP A 108 -12.33 1.81 -19.29
CA ASP A 108 -13.59 1.38 -18.69
C ASP A 108 -13.53 -0.11 -18.33
N LEU A 109 -13.82 -0.45 -17.07
CA LEU A 109 -13.86 -1.82 -16.56
C LEU A 109 -15.25 -2.48 -16.70
N THR A 110 -16.27 -1.76 -17.19
CA THR A 110 -17.67 -2.21 -17.23
C THR A 110 -17.83 -3.60 -17.85
N SER A 111 -17.18 -3.87 -19.00
CA SER A 111 -17.27 -5.18 -19.66
C SER A 111 -16.60 -6.31 -18.86
N LEU A 112 -15.50 -6.04 -18.15
CA LEU A 112 -14.85 -7.01 -17.25
C LEU A 112 -15.72 -7.29 -16.03
N CYS A 113 -16.29 -6.24 -15.42
CA CYS A 113 -17.23 -6.32 -14.32
C CYS A 113 -18.46 -7.17 -14.67
N GLN A 114 -19.04 -6.95 -15.87
CA GLN A 114 -20.15 -7.75 -16.41
C GLN A 114 -19.76 -9.22 -16.61
N ALA A 115 -18.61 -9.50 -17.23
CA ALA A 115 -18.14 -10.87 -17.46
C ALA A 115 -17.86 -11.65 -16.16
N LEU A 116 -17.42 -10.97 -15.10
CA LEU A 116 -17.15 -11.58 -13.79
C LEU A 116 -18.39 -11.74 -12.90
N ALA A 117 -19.51 -11.07 -13.22
CA ALA A 117 -20.71 -11.08 -12.37
C ALA A 117 -21.34 -12.48 -12.14
N PRO A 118 -21.42 -13.40 -13.13
CA PRO A 118 -22.02 -14.72 -12.93
C PRO A 118 -21.20 -15.69 -12.07
N LEU A 119 -19.93 -15.39 -11.79
CA LEU A 119 -18.98 -16.35 -11.21
C LEU A 119 -19.11 -16.52 -9.69
N ALA A 120 -19.85 -15.63 -9.01
CA ALA A 120 -20.06 -15.62 -7.55
C ALA A 120 -18.78 -15.59 -6.68
N ILE A 121 -17.62 -15.28 -7.26
CA ILE A 121 -16.35 -15.13 -6.55
C ILE A 121 -16.35 -13.78 -5.79
N PRO A 122 -15.91 -13.72 -4.51
CA PRO A 122 -15.63 -12.46 -3.83
C PRO A 122 -14.57 -11.65 -4.57
N ARG A 123 -14.79 -10.34 -4.72
CA ARG A 123 -13.95 -9.44 -5.51
C ARG A 123 -13.49 -8.30 -4.60
N HIS A 124 -12.19 -8.22 -4.31
CA HIS A 124 -11.61 -7.42 -3.21
C HIS A 124 -10.41 -6.57 -3.62
N LEU A 125 -10.34 -5.38 -3.02
CA LEU A 125 -10.06 -4.08 -3.63
C LEU A 125 -10.44 -2.96 -2.57
N GLU A 126 -10.14 -1.63 -2.51
CA GLU A 126 -9.07 -0.73 -2.99
C GLU A 126 -9.53 0.74 -3.33
N THR A 127 -8.89 1.42 -4.32
CA THR A 127 -9.08 2.79 -4.94
C THR A 127 -8.77 4.06 -4.14
N SER A 128 -7.72 4.80 -4.55
CA SER A 128 -7.49 6.20 -4.17
C SER A 128 -8.28 7.23 -5.02
N GLY A 129 -9.61 7.11 -5.02
CA GLY A 129 -10.55 8.25 -5.16
C GLY A 129 -10.88 8.79 -6.56
N VAL A 130 -11.85 8.17 -7.24
CA VAL A 130 -12.67 8.79 -8.30
C VAL A 130 -14.15 8.37 -8.11
N ALA A 131 -15.11 9.18 -8.58
CA ALA A 131 -16.55 8.93 -8.42
C ALA A 131 -17.34 9.37 -9.68
N PRO A 132 -18.56 8.87 -9.90
CA PRO A 132 -19.27 7.82 -9.16
C PRO A 132 -19.20 6.45 -9.86
N LEU A 133 -19.25 5.36 -9.08
CA LEU A 133 -19.32 3.99 -9.58
C LEU A 133 -20.77 3.51 -9.61
N SER A 134 -21.30 3.16 -10.78
CA SER A 134 -22.70 2.76 -10.96
C SER A 134 -22.86 1.26 -11.24
N GLY A 135 -23.48 0.52 -10.31
CA GLY A 135 -23.99 -0.84 -10.59
C GLY A 135 -23.41 -1.97 -9.72
N ALA A 136 -23.63 -1.92 -8.41
CA ALA A 136 -23.51 -3.06 -7.49
C ALA A 136 -22.17 -3.83 -7.47
N PHE A 137 -21.12 -3.16 -6.96
CA PHE A 137 -19.87 -3.77 -6.49
C PHE A 137 -19.53 -3.18 -5.12
N GLU A 138 -18.90 -3.97 -4.24
CA GLU A 138 -18.71 -3.59 -2.83
C GLU A 138 -17.36 -2.89 -2.56
N TRP A 139 -16.35 -3.05 -3.43
CA TRP A 139 -14.97 -2.54 -3.28
C TRP A 139 -14.27 -2.56 -4.67
N ILE A 140 -13.48 -1.54 -5.08
CA ILE A 140 -12.72 -1.51 -6.38
C ILE A 140 -11.29 -0.94 -6.18
N THR A 141 -10.23 -1.53 -6.74
CA THR A 141 -8.79 -1.16 -6.59
C THR A 141 -8.36 -0.11 -7.57
N LEU A 142 -7.30 0.63 -7.23
CA LEU A 142 -6.72 1.76 -7.98
C LEU A 142 -5.69 2.51 -7.11
N SER A 143 -4.44 2.70 -7.56
CA SER A 143 -3.51 3.67 -6.95
C SER A 143 -3.14 4.81 -7.90
N PRO A 144 -4.01 5.83 -8.07
CA PRO A 144 -3.58 7.16 -8.49
C PRO A 144 -3.58 8.16 -7.32
N LYS A 145 -2.40 8.48 -6.76
CA LYS A 145 -2.24 9.77 -6.05
C LYS A 145 -2.38 10.88 -7.10
N ARG A 146 -3.57 11.52 -7.16
CA ARG A 146 -3.87 12.62 -8.10
C ARG A 146 -2.75 13.66 -8.05
N HIS A 147 -2.10 13.91 -9.20
CA HIS A 147 -0.99 14.87 -9.26
C HIS A 147 -1.48 16.28 -8.97
N HIS A 148 -1.23 16.75 -7.75
CA HIS A 148 -1.35 18.14 -7.38
C HIS A 148 0.07 18.74 -7.49
N PRO A 149 0.39 19.51 -8.55
CA PRO A 149 1.64 20.27 -8.56
C PRO A 149 1.64 21.19 -7.34
N PRO A 150 2.77 21.33 -6.60
CA PRO A 150 2.77 22.13 -5.38
C PRO A 150 2.32 23.56 -5.72
N ASN A 151 1.33 24.06 -4.98
CA ASN A 151 0.82 25.41 -5.25
C ASN A 151 1.94 26.45 -5.01
N ARG A 152 1.76 27.65 -5.57
CA ARG A 152 2.83 28.67 -5.54
C ARG A 152 3.23 29.08 -4.12
N LEU A 153 2.34 28.95 -3.14
CA LEU A 153 2.63 29.23 -1.72
C LEU A 153 3.49 28.12 -1.10
N CYS A 154 3.24 26.84 -1.41
CA CYS A 154 4.07 25.72 -0.96
C CYS A 154 5.51 25.82 -1.50
N TRP A 155 5.68 26.16 -2.78
CA TRP A 155 7.00 26.43 -3.36
C TRP A 155 7.71 27.62 -2.70
N LEU A 156 7.00 28.73 -2.48
CA LEU A 156 7.55 29.91 -1.81
C LEU A 156 7.88 29.64 -0.34
N ALA A 157 7.12 28.80 0.37
CA ALA A 157 7.46 28.38 1.73
C ALA A 157 8.77 27.56 1.73
N ALA A 158 8.89 26.57 0.85
CA ALA A 158 10.10 25.76 0.73
C ALA A 158 11.35 26.58 0.34
N MET A 159 11.22 27.61 -0.51
CA MET A 159 12.34 28.48 -0.92
C MET A 159 12.68 29.58 0.10
N ASN A 160 11.74 30.01 0.95
CA ASN A 160 12.01 31.00 2.01
C ASN A 160 12.42 30.35 3.34
N SER A 161 12.25 29.03 3.49
CA SER A 161 12.90 28.25 4.54
C SER A 161 14.42 28.30 4.37
N LYS A 162 15.08 29.17 5.12
CA LYS A 162 16.54 29.17 5.23
C LYS A 162 16.99 27.95 6.03
N TRP A 163 17.79 27.11 5.38
CA TRP A 163 18.64 26.10 6.01
C TRP A 163 19.79 26.78 6.78
#